data_AF-A0A179IQ38-F1
#
_entry.id   AF-A0A179IQ38-F1
#
_cell.length_a   1.000
_cell.length_b   1.000
_cell.length_c   1.000
_cell.angle_alpha   90.00
_cell.angle_beta   90.00
_cell.angle_gamma   90.00
#
_symmetry.space_group_name_H-M   'P 1'
#
loop_
_entity.id
_entity.type
_entity.pdbx_description
1 polymer ?
#
loop_
_entity_poly.entity_id
_entity_poly.type
_entity_poly.pdbx_seq_one_letter_code
_entity_poly.pdbx_strand_id
1 'polypeptide(L)'
;MSRPVSTRRFGQVIRLKPDCVGQYKACHAKAWPEVLKQIKDSNIEDYSIWYDEKNGLLFASMKYVGSDFEADMRRMAENPNVREWWKLTDSYQESLVDDA
;
A
#
# COMPACT_ATOMS: atom_id res chain seq x y z
N MET A 1 21.54 25.78 -4.15
CA MET A 1 21.62 24.44 -3.53
C MET A 1 20.19 23.94 -3.34
N SER A 2 19.82 22.80 -3.91
CA SER A 2 18.48 22.23 -3.73
C SER A 2 18.30 21.80 -2.27
N ARG A 3 17.14 22.05 -1.66
CA ARG A 3 16.84 21.59 -0.29
C ARG A 3 17.00 20.07 -0.22
N PRO A 4 17.59 19.51 0.85
CA PRO A 4 17.53 18.07 1.05
C PRO A 4 16.07 17.65 1.11
N VAL A 5 15.72 16.66 0.29
CA VAL A 5 14.39 16.03 0.33
C VAL A 5 14.25 15.40 1.70
N SER A 6 13.36 15.93 2.54
CA SER A 6 13.09 15.34 3.85
C SER A 6 12.22 14.10 3.64
N THR A 7 12.74 12.92 4.00
CA THR A 7 11.96 11.68 4.05
C THR A 7 10.68 11.90 4.86
N ARG A 8 9.54 11.48 4.30
CA ARG A 8 8.25 11.47 5.00
C ARG A 8 7.87 10.05 5.37
N ARG A 9 7.17 9.87 6.48
CA ARG A 9 6.58 8.57 6.86
C ARG A 9 5.07 8.67 6.77
N PHE A 10 4.47 7.68 6.13
CA PHE A 10 3.03 7.52 6.01
C PHE A 10 2.58 6.32 6.83
N GLY A 11 1.44 6.47 7.50
CA GLY A 11 0.73 5.39 8.18
C GLY A 11 -0.68 5.29 7.62
N GLN A 12 -1.15 4.07 7.38
CA GLN A 12 -2.50 3.80 6.88
C GLN A 12 -3.12 2.67 7.69
N VAL A 13 -4.43 2.74 7.90
CA VAL A 13 -5.21 1.70 8.56
C VAL A 13 -6.40 1.34 7.68
N ILE A 14 -6.65 0.05 7.52
CA ILE A 14 -7.83 -0.48 6.81
C ILE A 14 -8.32 -1.74 7.51
N ARG A 15 -9.61 -2.07 7.38
CA ARG A 15 -10.15 -3.32 7.90
C ARG A 15 -9.88 -4.45 6.92
N LEU A 16 -9.50 -5.61 7.45
CA LEU A 16 -9.44 -6.85 6.69
C LEU A 16 -10.69 -7.68 7.00
N LYS A 17 -11.37 -8.17 5.95
CA LYS A 17 -12.53 -9.04 6.13
C LYS A 17 -12.08 -10.33 6.85
N PRO A 18 -12.76 -10.76 7.93
CA PRO A 18 -12.33 -11.91 8.72
C PRO A 18 -12.11 -13.19 7.90
N ASP A 19 -12.96 -13.43 6.90
CA ASP A 19 -12.90 -14.63 6.05
C ASP A 19 -11.78 -14.58 5.00
N CYS A 20 -11.14 -13.42 4.81
CA CYS A 20 -10.11 -13.21 3.78
C CYS A 20 -8.68 -13.19 4.34
N VAL A 21 -8.48 -13.37 5.65
CA VAL A 21 -7.15 -13.28 6.29
C VAL A 21 -6.13 -14.21 5.63
N GLY A 22 -6.51 -15.46 5.38
CA GLY A 22 -5.62 -16.44 4.75
C GLY A 22 -5.25 -16.06 3.32
N GLN A 23 -6.23 -15.60 2.53
CA GLN A 23 -6.04 -15.17 1.15
C GLN A 23 -5.14 -13.94 1.07
N TYR A 24 -5.34 -12.97 1.96
CA TYR A 24 -4.55 -11.75 2.04
C TYR A 24 -3.07 -12.05 2.35
N LYS A 25 -2.81 -12.89 3.36
CA LYS A 25 -1.44 -13.32 3.70
C LYS A 25 -0.79 -14.07 2.54
N ALA A 26 -1.53 -14.97 1.87
CA ALA A 26 -1.03 -15.75 0.76
C ALA A 26 -0.69 -14.91 -0.47
N CYS A 27 -1.52 -13.92 -0.83
CA CYS A 27 -1.23 -13.05 -1.96
C CYS A 27 -0.02 -12.15 -1.68
N HIS A 28 0.08 -11.56 -0.48
CA HIS A 28 1.21 -10.69 -0.11
C HIS A 28 2.54 -11.43 0.02
N ALA A 29 2.53 -12.70 0.44
CA ALA A 29 3.73 -13.56 0.42
C ALA A 29 4.28 -13.79 -0.99
N LYS A 30 3.45 -13.54 -2.02
CA LYS A 30 3.78 -13.66 -3.44
C LYS A 30 3.39 -12.40 -4.20
N ALA A 31 3.65 -11.24 -3.60
CA ALA A 31 3.37 -9.94 -4.22
C ALA A 31 4.00 -9.86 -5.61
N TRP A 32 3.25 -9.34 -6.58
CA TRP A 32 3.66 -9.36 -7.98
C TRP A 32 4.93 -8.50 -8.20
N PRO A 33 5.94 -8.99 -8.92
CA PRO A 33 7.17 -8.25 -9.16
C PRO A 33 6.95 -6.86 -9.76
N GLU A 34 5.95 -6.70 -10.63
CA GLU A 34 5.59 -5.46 -11.28
C GLU A 34 5.03 -4.42 -10.29
N VAL A 35 4.29 -4.88 -9.29
CA VAL A 35 3.76 -4.02 -8.20
C VAL A 35 4.91 -3.57 -7.30
N LEU A 36 5.79 -4.50 -6.90
CA LEU A 36 6.97 -4.18 -6.10
C LEU A 36 7.89 -3.20 -6.83
N LYS A 37 8.05 -3.38 -8.15
CA LYS A 37 8.80 -2.45 -8.99
C LYS A 37 8.16 -1.06 -8.98
N GLN A 38 6.85 -0.96 -9.18
CA GLN A 38 6.15 0.32 -9.18
C GLN A 38 6.25 1.05 -7.84
N ILE A 39 6.16 0.33 -6.70
CA ILE A 39 6.36 0.90 -5.36
C ILE A 39 7.75 1.55 -5.26
N LYS A 40 8.80 0.83 -5.69
CA LYS A 40 10.16 1.33 -5.67
C LYS A 40 10.37 2.52 -6.62
N ASP A 41 9.82 2.46 -7.84
CA ASP A 41 9.89 3.54 -8.83
C ASP A 41 9.11 4.79 -8.40
N SER A 42 8.16 4.65 -7.46
CA SER A 42 7.42 5.74 -6.82
C SER A 42 8.07 6.21 -5.52
N ASN A 43 9.36 5.92 -5.31
CA ASN A 43 10.16 6.36 -4.17
C ASN A 43 9.58 5.95 -2.80
N ILE A 44 8.89 4.82 -2.74
CA ILE A 44 8.42 4.21 -1.50
C ILE A 44 9.42 3.15 -1.04
N GLU A 45 9.82 3.26 0.23
CA GLU A 45 10.76 2.35 0.89
C GLU A 45 10.23 1.95 2.27
N ASP A 46 10.83 0.91 2.88
CA ASP A 46 10.49 0.48 4.24
C ASP A 46 8.97 0.27 4.43
N TYR A 47 8.32 -0.30 3.40
CA TYR A 47 6.88 -0.54 3.38
C TYR A 47 6.56 -1.89 4.01
N SER A 48 5.92 -1.86 5.17
CA SER A 48 5.47 -3.02 5.91
C SER A 48 3.98 -2.93 6.23
N ILE A 49 3.33 -4.09 6.31
CA ILE A 49 1.93 -4.23 6.70
C ILE A 49 1.85 -5.25 7.84
N TRP A 50 1.25 -4.84 8.96
CA TRP A 50 0.99 -5.69 10.13
C TRP A 50 -0.51 -5.97 10.24
N TYR A 51 -0.87 -7.14 10.75
CA TYR A 51 -2.26 -7.51 11.00
C TYR A 51 -2.52 -7.61 12.50
N ASP A 52 -3.50 -6.85 12.98
CA ASP A 52 -4.04 -6.94 14.33
C ASP A 52 -5.26 -7.88 14.34
N GLU A 53 -5.03 -9.11 14.78
CA GLU A 53 -6.06 -10.16 14.81
C GLU A 53 -7.21 -9.83 15.76
N LYS A 54 -6.98 -9.00 16.79
CA LYS A 54 -8.01 -8.67 17.78
C LYS A 54 -9.05 -7.72 17.21
N ASN A 55 -8.62 -6.74 16.40
CA ASN A 55 -9.50 -5.71 15.86
C ASN A 55 -9.81 -5.90 14.36
N GLY A 56 -9.16 -6.86 13.70
CA GLY A 56 -9.31 -7.12 12.26
C GLY A 56 -8.73 -6.00 11.41
N LEU A 57 -7.67 -5.34 11.88
CA LEU A 57 -7.08 -4.18 11.22
C LEU A 57 -5.74 -4.50 10.60
N LEU A 58 -5.52 -3.96 9.40
CA LEU A 58 -4.20 -3.87 8.79
C LEU A 58 -3.64 -2.49 9.09
N PHE A 59 -2.42 -2.44 9.63
CA PHE A 59 -1.64 -1.22 9.73
C PHE A 59 -0.52 -1.27 8.69
N ALA A 60 -0.45 -0.27 7.83
CA ALA A 60 0.59 -0.09 6.83
C ALA A 60 1.49 1.09 7.24
N SER A 61 2.81 0.92 7.17
CA SER A 61 3.79 2.00 7.35
C SER A 61 4.77 1.98 6.22
N MET A 62 5.07 3.16 5.65
CA MET A 62 6.02 3.31 4.56
C MET A 62 6.78 4.63 4.64
N LYS A 63 8.01 4.65 4.15
CA LYS A 63 8.79 5.86 3.91
C LYS A 63 8.60 6.30 2.46
N TYR A 64 8.43 7.60 2.27
CA TYR A 64 8.55 8.23 0.96
C TYR A 64 9.81 9.09 0.93
N VAL A 65 10.68 8.82 -0.04
CA VAL A 65 11.99 9.47 -0.19
C VAL A 65 12.10 10.35 -1.43
N GLY A 66 11.02 10.49 -2.20
CA GLY A 66 10.98 11.30 -3.42
C GLY A 66 10.69 12.78 -3.16
N SER A 67 10.73 13.59 -4.22
CA SER A 67 10.51 15.04 -4.15
C SER A 67 9.13 15.49 -4.63
N ASP A 68 8.35 14.64 -5.29
CA ASP A 68 7.02 14.93 -5.82
C ASP A 68 6.06 13.75 -5.63
N PHE A 69 5.41 13.72 -4.47
CA PHE A 69 4.54 12.61 -4.09
C PHE A 69 3.30 12.51 -4.95
N GLU A 70 2.71 13.64 -5.33
CA GLU A 70 1.51 13.64 -6.16
C GLU A 70 1.80 13.07 -7.55
N ALA A 71 2.96 13.41 -8.13
CA ALA A 71 3.39 12.79 -9.38
C ALA A 71 3.69 11.29 -9.23
N ASP A 72 4.35 10.88 -8.15
CA ASP A 72 4.70 9.48 -7.91
C ASP A 72 3.47 8.60 -7.66
N MET A 73 2.48 9.12 -6.92
CA MET A 73 1.22 8.41 -6.64
C MET A 73 0.32 8.37 -7.87
N ARG A 74 0.28 9.44 -8.68
CA ARG A 74 -0.44 9.43 -9.96
C ARG A 74 0.11 8.37 -10.92
N ARG A 75 1.44 8.28 -11.09
CA ARG A 75 2.04 7.23 -11.94
C ARG A 75 1.70 5.83 -11.44
N MET A 76 1.69 5.63 -10.13
CA MET A 76 1.29 4.35 -9.53
C MET A 76 -0.18 4.03 -9.83
N ALA A 77 -1.08 5.01 -9.68
CA ALA A 77 -2.50 4.85 -9.95
C ALA A 77 -2.84 4.63 -11.43
N GLU A 78 -2.01 5.13 -12.35
CA GLU A 78 -2.16 4.94 -13.80
C GLU A 78 -1.67 3.56 -14.27
N ASN A 79 -0.84 2.86 -13.48
CA ASN A 79 -0.28 1.56 -13.86
C ASN A 79 -1.36 0.45 -13.82
N PRO A 80 -1.67 -0.22 -14.94
CA PRO A 80 -2.74 -1.21 -15.01
C PRO A 80 -2.50 -2.44 -14.12
N ASN A 81 -1.24 -2.88 -13.98
CA ASN A 81 -0.90 -4.04 -13.13
C ASN A 81 -1.11 -3.71 -11.65
N VAL A 82 -0.83 -2.47 -11.24
CA VAL A 82 -1.10 -2.01 -9.87
C VAL A 82 -2.59 -1.91 -9.61
N ARG A 83 -3.37 -1.40 -10.56
CA ARG A 83 -4.84 -1.35 -10.43
C ARG A 83 -5.46 -2.74 -10.33
N GLU A 84 -4.95 -3.71 -11.07
CA GLU A 84 -5.41 -5.10 -10.98
C GLU A 84 -5.06 -5.71 -9.62
N TRP A 85 -3.84 -5.48 -9.13
CA TRP A 85 -3.43 -5.88 -7.79
C TRP A 85 -4.32 -5.26 -6.71
N TRP A 86 -4.59 -3.95 -6.78
CA TRP A 86 -5.48 -3.27 -5.85
C TRP A 86 -6.88 -3.84 -5.90
N LYS A 87 -7.45 -4.06 -7.09
CA LYS A 87 -8.78 -4.69 -7.20
C LYS A 87 -8.85 -6.04 -6.48
N LEU A 88 -7.79 -6.84 -6.55
CA LEU A 88 -7.69 -8.11 -5.82
C LEU A 88 -7.62 -7.87 -4.31
N THR A 89 -6.71 -7.02 -3.83
CA THR A 89 -6.52 -6.79 -2.39
C THR A 89 -7.70 -6.06 -1.74
N ASP A 90 -8.30 -5.10 -2.44
CA ASP A 90 -9.48 -4.35 -2.01
C ASP A 90 -10.68 -5.27 -1.84
N SER A 91 -10.77 -6.35 -2.64
CA SER A 91 -11.83 -7.35 -2.46
C SER A 91 -11.79 -8.03 -1.08
N TYR A 92 -10.62 -8.06 -0.44
CA TYR A 92 -10.42 -8.62 0.91
C TYR A 92 -10.59 -7.58 2.02
N GLN A 93 -10.65 -6.30 1.67
CA GLN A 93 -10.58 -5.19 2.62
C GLN A 93 -11.89 -4.43 2.70
N GLU A 94 -12.03 -3.62 3.74
CA GLU A 94 -13.16 -2.74 3.97
C GLU A 94 -12.64 -1.40 4.51
N SER A 95 -13.13 -0.30 3.92
CA SER A 95 -12.77 1.05 4.33
C SER A 95 -13.24 1.33 5.75
N LEU A 96 -12.46 2.12 6.50
CA LEU A 96 -12.91 2.73 7.76
C LEU A 96 -13.55 4.10 7.56
N VAL A 97 -13.52 4.62 6.34
CA VAL A 97 -14.19 5.85 5.94
C VAL A 97 -15.58 5.47 5.44
N ASP A 98 -16.60 6.05 6.06
CA ASP A 98 -17.97 5.89 5.64
C ASP A 98 -18.15 6.39 4.19
N ASP A 99 -18.89 5.64 3.37
CA ASP A 99 -19.20 5.97 1.97
C ASP A 99 -17.99 6.12 1.01
N ALA A 100 -16.89 5.42 1.30
CA ALA A 100 -15.66 5.40 0.48
C ALA A 100 -15.77 4.69 -0.87
#